data_AF-A0A6J4HHZ0-F1
#
_entry.id   AF-A0A6J4HHZ0-F1
#
_cell.length_a   1.000
_cell.length_b   1.000
_cell.length_c   1.000
_cell.angle_alpha   90.00
_cell.angle_beta   90.00
_cell.angle_gamma   90.00
#
_symmetry.space_group_name_H-M   'P 1'
#
loop_
_entity.id
_entity.type
_entity.pdbx_description
1 polymer ?
#
loop_
_entity_poly.entity_id
_entity_poly.type
_entity_poly.pdbx_seq_one_letter_code
_entity_poly.pdbx_strand_id
1 'polypeptide(L)' 'MLVTAQRILDASPSVVHVVPLTSTVRRFHSEVVVEPDAANGLSGVSAARCQHLRAVSPSRIAGIRGN' A
#
# COMPACT_ATOMS: atom_id res chain seq x y z
N MET A 1 1.19 -0.05 0.58
CA MET A 1 0.04 0.73 0.10
C MET A 1 -1.06 0.69 1.14
N LEU A 2 -1.65 1.83 1.48
CA LEU A 2 -2.79 1.91 2.40
C LEU A 2 -4.07 1.68 1.60
N VAL A 3 -4.97 0.82 2.09
CA VAL A 3 -6.24 0.49 1.41
C VAL A 3 -7.47 0.83 2.24
N THR A 4 -7.27 1.44 3.41
CA THR A 4 -8.36 1.96 4.23
C THR A 4 -8.88 3.25 3.61
N ALA A 5 -10.21 3.36 3.50
CA ALA A 5 -10.85 4.53 2.91
C ALA A 5 -10.51 5.80 3.69
N GLN A 6 -10.32 6.92 2.98
CA GLN A 6 -9.91 8.20 3.57
C GLN A 6 -10.82 8.65 4.72
N ARG A 7 -12.15 8.53 4.57
CA ARG A 7 -13.12 8.86 5.64
C ARG A 7 -12.83 8.16 6.97
N ILE A 8 -12.34 6.92 6.93
CA ILE A 8 -11.99 6.18 8.13
C ILE A 8 -10.65 6.67 8.69
N LEU A 9 -9.68 7.00 7.82
CA LEU A 9 -8.40 7.58 8.23
C LEU A 9 -8.58 8.94 8.92
N ASP A 10 -9.51 9.77 8.42
CA ASP A 10 -9.82 11.09 8.99
C ASP A 10 -10.36 10.99 10.43
N ALA A 11 -10.94 9.85 10.79
CA ALA A 11 -11.41 9.57 12.14
C ALA A 11 -10.30 9.08 13.11
N SER A 12 -9.02 9.12 12.69
CA SER A 12 -7.86 8.69 13.49
C SER A 12 -8.02 7.27 14.08
N PRO A 13 -8.17 6.24 13.23
CA PRO A 13 -8.49 4.89 13.67
C PRO A 13 -7.27 4.25 14.35
N SER A 14 -7.49 3.37 15.33
CA SER A 14 -6.41 2.62 15.98
C SER A 14 -5.82 1.50 15.10
N VAL A 15 -6.47 1.18 13.99
CA VAL A 15 -6.09 0.13 13.04
C VAL A 15 -6.30 0.60 11.61
N VAL A 16 -5.34 0.31 10.74
CA VAL A 16 -5.43 0.53 9.30
C VAL A 16 -5.07 -0.73 8.52
N HIS A 17 -5.60 -0.84 7.31
CA HIS A 17 -5.35 -1.95 6.39
C HIS A 17 -4.33 -1.55 5.33
N VAL A 18 -3.33 -2.40 5.14
CA VAL A 18 -2.26 -2.21 4.16
C VAL A 18 -2.09 -3.43 3.28
N VAL A 19 -1.65 -3.19 2.05
CA VAL A 19 -1.18 -4.21 1.11
C VAL A 19 0.33 -4.00 0.87
N PRO A 20 1.16 -5.04 1.00
CA PRO A 20 2.59 -4.93 0.76
C PRO A 20 2.89 -4.80 -0.73
N LEU A 21 3.90 -3.97 -1.05
CA LEU A 21 4.48 -3.84 -2.40
C LEU A 21 5.75 -4.68 -2.52
N THR A 22 6.03 -5.18 -3.72
CA THR A 22 7.28 -5.86 -4.06
C THR A 22 7.70 -5.54 -5.48
N SER A 23 8.99 -5.44 -5.75
CA SER A 23 9.52 -5.34 -7.12
C SER A 23 9.55 -6.68 -7.86
N THR A 24 9.34 -7.80 -7.16
CA THR A 24 9.22 -9.12 -7.79
C THR A 24 7.81 -9.32 -8.33
N VAL A 25 7.57 -8.89 -9.57
CA VAL A 25 6.28 -9.01 -10.25
C VAL A 25 6.08 -10.43 -10.78
N ARG A 26 5.06 -11.13 -10.30
CA ARG A 26 4.74 -12.52 -10.72
C ARG A 26 3.48 -12.62 -11.57
N ARG A 27 2.74 -11.52 -11.72
CA ARG A 27 1.51 -11.41 -12.53
C ARG A 27 0.42 -12.38 -12.08
N PHE A 28 0.31 -12.62 -10.77
CA PHE A 28 -0.87 -13.28 -10.22
C PHE A 28 -2.11 -12.41 -10.44
N HIS A 29 -3.28 -13.03 -10.58
CA HIS A 29 -4.56 -12.33 -10.74
C HIS A 29 -4.93 -11.46 -9.52
N SER A 30 -4.30 -11.67 -8.37
CA SER A 30 -4.44 -10.84 -7.16
C SER A 30 -3.31 -9.81 -7.00
N GLU A 31 -2.40 -9.68 -7.97
CA GLU A 31 -1.41 -8.62 -8.00
C GLU A 31 -1.92 -7.45 -8.84
N VAL A 32 -1.82 -6.24 -8.27
CA VAL A 32 -2.02 -5.00 -9.03
C VAL A 32 -0.64 -4.43 -9.33
N VAL A 33 -0.30 -4.33 -10.62
CA VAL A 33 0.95 -3.71 -11.07
C VAL A 33 0.83 -2.19 -10.91
N VAL A 34 1.87 -1.58 -10.35
CA VAL A 34 2.00 -0.15 -10.16
C VAL A 34 3.30 0.29 -10.83
N GLU A 35 3.15 1.10 -11.87
CA GLU A 35 4.27 1.75 -12.55
C GLU A 35 4.81 2.90 -11.67
N PRO A 36 6.12 3.15 -11.67
CA PRO A 36 6.67 4.30 -10.95
C PRO A 36 6.20 5.60 -11.61
N ASP A 37 5.78 6.56 -10.80
CA ASP A 37 5.42 7.90 -11.24
C ASP A 37 5.97 8.96 -10.26
N ALA A 38 5.76 10.24 -10.59
CA ALA A 38 6.25 11.35 -9.79
C ALA A 38 5.56 11.47 -8.42
N ALA A 39 4.40 10.84 -8.23
CA ALA A 39 3.55 10.97 -7.05
C ALA A 39 3.62 9.76 -6.11
N ASN A 40 4.01 8.58 -6.57
CA ASN A 40 3.92 7.33 -5.80
C ASN A 40 5.21 6.92 -5.07
N GLY A 41 6.33 7.58 -5.37
CA GLY A 41 7.62 7.39 -4.68
C GLY A 41 8.29 6.04 -4.92
N LEU A 42 7.87 5.29 -5.96
CA LEU A 42 8.49 4.03 -6.35
C LEU A 42 9.74 4.28 -7.20
N SER A 43 10.79 3.51 -6.96
CA SER A 43 12.03 3.56 -7.76
C SER A 43 11.98 2.65 -8.99
N GLY A 44 10.87 1.95 -9.22
CA GLY A 44 10.70 0.98 -10.29
C GLY A 44 9.35 0.27 -10.21
N VAL A 45 9.02 -0.48 -11.26
CA VAL A 45 7.77 -1.24 -11.36
C VAL A 45 7.62 -2.18 -10.17
N SER A 46 6.45 -2.13 -9.54
CA SER A 46 6.14 -2.93 -8.36
C SER A 46 4.77 -3.58 -8.47
N ALA A 47 4.54 -4.63 -7.69
CA ALA A 47 3.24 -5.28 -7.56
C ALA A 47 2.72 -5.17 -6.13
N ALA A 48 1.47 -4.72 -5.98
CA ALA A 48 0.71 -4.82 -4.75
C ALA A 48 0.14 -6.24 -4.60
N ARG A 49 0.52 -6.94 -3.53
CA ARG A 49 0.09 -8.33 -3.28
C ARG A 49 -1.21 -8.37 -2.48
N CYS A 50 -2.36 -8.22 -3.13
CA CYS A 50 -3.66 -8.09 -2.46
C CYS A 50 -4.05 -9.31 -1.62
N GLN A 51 -3.52 -10.49 -1.94
CA GLN A 51 -3.67 -11.71 -1.14
C GLN A 51 -2.94 -11.67 0.22
N HIS A 52 -2.10 -10.65 0.45
CA HIS A 52 -1.34 -10.46 1.69
C HIS A 52 -1.78 -9.21 2.46
N LEU A 53 -3.07 -8.86 2.43
CA LEU A 53 -3.64 -7.75 3.20
C LEU A 53 -3.33 -7.91 4.70
N ARG A 54 -2.97 -6.81 5.37
CA ARG A 54 -2.62 -6.79 6.79
C ARG A 54 -3.33 -5.66 7.52
N ALA A 55 -3.76 -5.94 8.74
CA ALA A 55 -4.18 -4.93 9.70
C ALA A 55 -2.96 -4.50 10.55
N VAL A 56 -2.72 -3.20 10.66
CA VAL A 56 -1.60 -2.66 11.44
C VAL A 56 -2.00 -1.44 12.26
N SER A 57 -1.31 -1.23 13.38
CA SER A 57 -1.37 0.06 14.10
C SER A 57 -0.78 1.17 13.22
N PRO A 58 -1.42 2.37 13.15
CA PRO A 58 -0.85 3.54 12.49
C PRO A 58 0.54 3.91 13.00
N SER A 59 0.85 3.63 14.27
CA SER A 59 2.17 3.89 14.86
C SER A 59 3.32 3.12 14.20
N ARG A 60 3.02 2.11 13.38
CA ARG A 60 4.03 1.37 12.58
C ARG A 60 4.33 2.03 11.23
N ILE A 61 3.64 3.11 10.86
CA ILE A 61 3.87 3.85 9.62
C ILE A 61 4.97 4.89 9.87
N ALA A 62 6.13 4.70 9.25
CA ALA A 62 7.28 5.59 9.41
C ALA A 62 7.16 6.90 8.60
N GLY A 63 6.30 6.93 7.58
CA GLY A 63 6.09 8.09 6.73
C GLY A 63 5.31 7.76 5.47
N ILE A 64 4.93 8.81 4.75
CA ILE A 64 4.21 8.74 3.47
C ILE A 64 5.22 9.02 2.36
N ARG A 65 5.26 8.16 1.33
CA ARG A 65 6.16 8.30 0.18
C ARG A 65 5.42 8.60 -1.14
N GLY A 66 4.10 8.51 -1.14
CA GLY A 66 3.30 8.82 -2.31
C GLY A 66 1.81 8.90 -2.04
N ASN A 67 1.03 9.22 -3.08
CA ASN A 67 -0.40 9.56 -2.99
C ASN A 67 -1.19 9.02 -4.19
#